data_AF-A0A2A4S160-F1
#
_entry.id   AF-A0A2A4S160-F1
#
_cell.length_a   1.000
_cell.length_b   1.000
_cell.length_c   1.000
_cell.angle_alpha   90.00
_cell.angle_beta   90.00
_cell.angle_gamma   90.00
#
_symmetry.space_group_name_H-M   'P 1'
#
loop_
_entity.id
_entity.type
_entity.pdbx_description
1 polymer ?
#
loop_
_entity_poly.entity_id
_entity_poly.type
_entity_poly.pdbx_seq_one_letter_code
_entity_poly.pdbx_strand_id
1 'polypeptide(L)'
;MEQRATPTASASNDRSEARLKALEPAKKRWRDGEIDSDPFVLPAKVSVPAQSVLHRMLGFIRYATIDQGEVKVEDSSPILGVWKWSEKVSEFEGVSMRIAYRDSKCTGQPIVIVELRHAHPDNSILLHVSFDGADAAARWRSWSNVLAMPALMEDKDGEVRHADTRLGSMIVGDPQPHRGASLLTDRRPQSFGYTGRPRHYAERVVTGGRPVAYCQGSIISP
;
A
#
# COMPACT_ATOMS: atom_id res chain seq x y z
N MET A 1 -21.09 37.36 -56.35
CA MET A 1 -20.16 36.26 -56.03
C MET A 1 -19.80 36.41 -54.56
N GLU A 2 -20.54 35.71 -53.71
CA GLU A 2 -20.47 35.85 -52.25
C GLU A 2 -19.57 34.75 -51.67
N GLN A 3 -18.42 35.13 -51.12
CA GLN A 3 -17.53 34.19 -50.43
C GLN A 3 -17.96 34.10 -48.96
N ARG A 4 -18.65 33.02 -48.59
CA ARG A 4 -18.88 32.65 -47.19
C ARG A 4 -17.61 31.99 -46.64
N ALA A 5 -16.89 32.70 -45.78
CA ALA A 5 -15.84 32.12 -44.95
C ALA A 5 -16.46 31.29 -43.82
N THR A 6 -16.12 30.01 -43.76
CA THR A 6 -16.48 29.07 -42.70
C THR A 6 -15.60 29.33 -41.47
N PRO A 7 -16.12 29.56 -40.26
CA PRO A 7 -15.29 29.64 -39.07
C PRO A 7 -14.83 28.25 -38.62
N THR A 8 -13.51 28.11 -38.63
CA THR A 8 -12.68 26.95 -38.27
C THR A 8 -12.96 26.40 -36.87
N ALA A 9 -13.10 25.08 -36.80
CA ALA A 9 -13.32 24.24 -35.61
C ALA A 9 -12.12 24.16 -34.65
N SER A 10 -11.45 25.27 -34.35
CA SER A 10 -10.25 25.30 -33.48
C SER A 10 -10.54 25.69 -32.03
N ALA A 11 -11.70 26.29 -31.73
CA ALA A 11 -11.98 26.86 -30.41
C ALA A 11 -12.55 25.86 -29.38
N SER A 12 -13.04 24.70 -29.81
CA SER A 12 -13.54 23.65 -28.91
C SER A 12 -12.41 22.86 -28.24
N ASN A 13 -11.28 22.72 -28.94
CA ASN A 13 -10.14 21.92 -28.48
C ASN A 13 -9.37 22.62 -27.34
N ASP A 14 -9.26 23.94 -27.35
CA ASP A 14 -8.64 24.74 -26.28
C ASP A 14 -9.42 24.64 -24.96
N ARG A 15 -10.75 24.56 -25.01
CA ARG A 15 -11.59 24.46 -23.80
C ARG A 15 -11.55 23.06 -23.20
N SER A 16 -11.44 22.02 -24.04
CA SER A 16 -11.20 20.65 -23.58
C SER A 16 -9.78 20.48 -23.06
N GLU A 17 -8.76 21.01 -23.72
CA GLU A 17 -7.38 20.98 -23.22
C GLU A 17 -7.24 21.76 -21.91
N ALA A 18 -7.88 22.92 -21.76
CA ALA A 18 -7.90 23.65 -20.48
C ALA A 18 -8.64 22.88 -19.36
N ARG A 19 -9.70 22.14 -19.69
CA ARG A 19 -10.42 21.27 -18.75
C ARG A 19 -9.61 20.00 -18.41
N LEU A 20 -8.82 19.48 -19.35
CA LEU A 20 -7.89 18.38 -19.16
C LEU A 20 -6.63 18.82 -18.38
N LYS A 21 -6.19 20.08 -18.56
CA LYS A 21 -5.13 20.71 -17.74
C LYS A 21 -5.61 21.05 -16.34
N ALA A 22 -6.89 21.38 -16.17
CA ALA A 22 -7.52 21.50 -14.86
C ALA A 22 -7.70 20.13 -14.16
N LEU A 23 -7.53 19.04 -14.90
CA LEU A 23 -7.45 17.67 -14.42
C LEU A 23 -6.00 17.15 -14.39
N GLU A 24 -4.98 18.01 -14.56
CA GLU A 24 -3.63 17.64 -14.09
C GLU A 24 -3.81 17.24 -12.63
N PRO A 25 -3.43 16.02 -12.22
CA PRO A 25 -3.68 15.52 -10.87
C PRO A 25 -3.03 16.54 -9.95
N ALA A 26 -3.89 17.36 -9.31
CA ALA A 26 -3.48 18.58 -8.65
C ALA A 26 -2.35 18.20 -7.73
N LYS A 27 -1.10 18.56 -8.09
CA LYS A 27 0.13 18.05 -7.47
C LYS A 27 -0.08 18.09 -5.96
N LYS A 28 -0.43 16.95 -5.34
CA LYS A 28 -1.13 16.92 -4.05
C LYS A 28 -0.12 17.25 -2.96
N ARG A 29 0.09 18.55 -2.81
CA ARG A 29 1.13 19.14 -1.98
C ARG A 29 0.67 19.04 -0.53
N TRP A 30 1.39 18.29 0.27
CA TRP A 30 1.15 18.25 1.70
C TRP A 30 1.71 19.50 2.37
N ARG A 31 0.88 20.18 3.15
CA ARG A 31 1.23 21.46 3.78
C ARG A 31 1.34 21.39 5.31
N ASP A 32 0.93 20.29 5.92
CA ASP A 32 0.83 20.16 7.37
C ASP A 32 1.92 19.24 7.97
N GLY A 33 1.73 18.86 9.24
CA GLY A 33 2.61 17.97 10.00
C GLY A 33 2.32 16.50 9.76
N GLU A 34 2.84 15.65 10.65
CA GLU A 34 2.52 14.23 10.68
C GLU A 34 1.08 14.01 11.16
N ILE A 35 0.47 12.94 10.65
CA ILE A 35 -0.84 12.46 11.09
C ILE A 35 -0.65 10.99 11.37
N ASP A 36 -1.03 10.54 12.57
CA ASP A 36 -1.03 9.12 12.90
C ASP A 36 -2.43 8.70 13.35
N SER A 37 -2.91 7.64 12.72
CA SER A 37 -4.15 6.97 13.08
C SER A 37 -3.82 5.50 13.30
N ASP A 38 -4.08 5.01 14.52
CA ASP A 38 -3.82 3.63 14.87
C ASP A 38 -4.84 2.67 14.23
N PRO A 39 -4.42 1.79 13.31
CA PRO A 39 -5.33 0.82 12.68
C PRO A 39 -5.88 -0.20 13.67
N PHE A 40 -5.23 -0.45 14.81
CA PHE A 40 -5.64 -1.49 15.75
C PHE A 40 -6.62 -1.00 16.81
N VAL A 41 -6.87 0.31 16.88
CA VAL A 41 -7.78 0.93 17.84
C VAL A 41 -8.98 1.49 17.10
N LEU A 42 -9.98 0.63 16.86
CA LEU A 42 -11.23 1.03 16.22
C LEU A 42 -12.29 1.39 17.28
N PRO A 43 -13.09 2.45 17.05
CA PRO A 43 -13.07 3.32 15.86
C PRO A 43 -11.89 4.31 15.88
N ALA A 44 -11.12 4.36 14.80
CA ALA A 44 -9.99 5.26 14.66
C ALA A 44 -10.50 6.66 14.29
N LYS A 45 -9.93 7.70 14.91
CA LYS A 45 -10.35 9.08 14.68
C LYS A 45 -9.19 9.87 14.08
N VAL A 46 -9.46 10.56 12.98
CA VAL A 46 -8.48 11.39 12.28
C VAL A 46 -9.02 12.80 12.15
N SER A 47 -8.17 13.79 12.41
CA SER A 47 -8.43 15.20 12.10
C SER A 47 -7.49 15.63 10.99
N VAL A 48 -8.06 16.04 9.87
CA VAL A 48 -7.34 16.35 8.65
C VAL A 48 -7.63 17.80 8.26
N PRO A 49 -6.64 18.70 8.31
CA PRO A 49 -6.82 20.05 7.82
C PRO A 49 -7.00 20.03 6.30
N ALA A 50 -7.83 20.94 5.78
CA ALA A 50 -8.02 21.06 4.35
C ALA A 50 -6.69 21.37 3.62
N GLN A 51 -6.41 20.60 2.57
CA GLN A 51 -5.19 20.75 1.76
C GLN A 51 -5.39 21.77 0.61
N SER A 52 -6.63 22.01 0.18
CA SER A 52 -6.94 23.04 -0.82
C SER A 52 -6.82 24.44 -0.20
N VAL A 53 -6.26 25.39 -0.96
CA VAL A 53 -6.03 26.77 -0.46
C VAL A 53 -7.35 27.44 -0.07
N LEU A 54 -8.39 27.28 -0.89
CA LEU A 54 -9.69 27.89 -0.66
C LEU A 54 -10.40 27.29 0.56
N HIS A 55 -10.42 25.97 0.71
CA HIS A 55 -11.01 25.32 1.89
C HIS A 55 -10.24 25.66 3.16
N ARG A 56 -8.91 25.78 3.09
CA ARG A 56 -8.11 26.21 4.25
C ARG A 56 -8.41 27.65 4.65
N MET A 57 -8.55 28.57 3.69
CA MET A 57 -8.98 29.96 3.97
C MET A 57 -10.36 30.02 4.63
N LEU A 58 -11.26 29.10 4.25
CA LEU A 58 -12.58 28.96 4.86
C LEU A 58 -12.56 28.15 6.17
N GLY A 59 -11.40 27.76 6.67
CA GLY A 59 -11.23 27.06 7.95
C GLY A 59 -11.77 25.63 7.96
N PHE A 60 -11.81 24.94 6.82
CA PHE A 60 -12.28 23.56 6.77
C PHE A 60 -11.32 22.60 7.50
N ILE A 61 -11.89 21.84 8.42
CA ILE A 61 -11.25 20.72 9.10
C ILE A 61 -12.16 19.50 8.91
N ARG A 62 -11.57 18.42 8.39
CA ARG A 62 -12.25 17.14 8.22
C ARG A 62 -11.99 16.26 9.43
N TYR A 63 -13.04 15.84 10.12
CA TYR A 63 -12.98 14.82 11.16
C TYR A 63 -13.50 13.52 10.59
N ALA A 64 -12.65 12.49 10.49
CA ALA A 64 -13.04 11.17 10.04
C ALA A 64 -13.02 10.19 11.21
N THR A 65 -14.06 9.38 11.33
CA THR A 65 -14.14 8.24 12.25
C THR A 65 -14.25 6.98 11.40
N ILE A 66 -13.23 6.14 11.44
CA ILE A 66 -13.10 4.93 10.63
C ILE A 66 -13.39 3.74 11.53
N ASP A 67 -14.36 2.92 11.10
CA ASP A 67 -14.68 1.62 11.66
C ASP A 67 -14.31 0.52 10.65
N GLN A 68 -14.56 -0.77 10.97
CA GLN A 68 -14.28 -1.86 10.03
C GLN A 68 -15.21 -1.84 8.81
N GLY A 69 -16.47 -1.42 8.99
CA GLY A 69 -17.48 -1.48 7.93
C GLY A 69 -17.91 -0.13 7.37
N GLU A 70 -17.67 0.95 8.11
CA GLU A 70 -18.21 2.28 7.81
C GLU A 70 -17.19 3.36 8.13
N VAL A 71 -17.18 4.42 7.33
CA VAL A 71 -16.42 5.63 7.59
C VAL A 71 -17.37 6.80 7.70
N LYS A 72 -17.33 7.47 8.85
CA LYS A 72 -18.12 8.66 9.16
C LYS A 72 -17.25 9.88 9.05
N VAL A 73 -17.68 10.85 8.26
CA VAL A 73 -16.93 12.09 8.05
C VAL A 73 -17.77 13.28 8.46
N GLU A 74 -17.13 14.20 9.17
CA GLU A 74 -17.66 15.48 9.61
C GLU A 74 -16.71 16.59 9.15
N ASP A 75 -17.11 17.27 8.08
CA ASP A 75 -16.40 18.43 7.54
C ASP A 75 -16.93 19.69 8.22
N SER A 76 -16.09 20.34 9.02
CA SER A 76 -16.43 21.54 9.79
C SER A 76 -15.74 22.77 9.21
N SER A 77 -16.49 23.84 8.98
CA SER A 77 -15.99 25.17 8.64
C SER A 77 -16.68 26.22 9.51
N PRO A 78 -15.95 27.20 10.08
CA PRO A 78 -16.54 28.29 10.85
C PRO A 78 -17.52 29.16 10.05
N ILE A 79 -17.33 29.29 8.74
CA ILE A 79 -18.10 30.19 7.88
C ILE A 79 -19.29 29.46 7.27
N LEU A 80 -19.06 28.22 6.86
CA LEU A 80 -19.96 27.46 6.01
C LEU A 80 -20.82 26.50 6.86
N GLY A 81 -20.36 26.06 8.02
CA GLY A 81 -21.08 25.17 8.92
C GLY A 81 -20.50 23.75 8.94
N VAL A 82 -21.33 22.77 9.29
CA VAL A 82 -20.91 21.37 9.46
C VAL A 82 -21.65 20.48 8.47
N TRP A 83 -20.89 19.68 7.74
CA TRP A 83 -21.39 18.66 6.83
C TRP A 83 -21.03 17.28 7.33
N LYS A 84 -22.02 16.38 7.37
CA LYS A 84 -21.82 15.00 7.81
C LYS A 84 -22.24 14.07 6.70
N TRP A 85 -21.40 13.09 6.43
CA TRP A 85 -21.71 12.01 5.52
C TRP A 85 -21.08 10.72 6.03
N SER A 86 -21.62 9.60 5.57
CA SER A 86 -21.18 8.28 5.97
C SER A 86 -21.19 7.37 4.77
N GLU A 87 -20.15 6.55 4.64
CA GLU A 87 -19.94 5.69 3.49
C GLU A 87 -19.39 4.34 3.97
N LYS A 88 -19.73 3.25 3.27
CA LYS A 88 -19.21 1.93 3.63
C LYS A 88 -17.75 1.84 3.21
N VAL A 89 -16.94 1.13 4.00
CA VAL A 89 -15.52 0.88 3.65
C VAL A 89 -15.39 0.16 2.31
N SER A 90 -16.38 -0.65 1.92
CA SER A 90 -16.42 -1.36 0.63
C SER A 90 -16.61 -0.48 -0.61
N GLU A 91 -17.07 0.78 -0.46
CA GLU A 91 -17.20 1.72 -1.59
C GLU A 91 -15.86 2.40 -1.94
N PHE A 92 -14.87 2.28 -1.05
CA PHE A 92 -13.53 2.77 -1.31
C PHE A 92 -12.78 1.81 -2.25
N GLU A 93 -11.85 2.34 -3.03
CA GLU A 93 -11.05 1.53 -3.96
C GLU A 93 -10.00 0.69 -3.23
N GLY A 94 -9.47 1.21 -2.12
CA GLY A 94 -8.40 0.58 -1.36
C GLY A 94 -7.61 1.55 -0.50
N VAL A 95 -6.59 1.04 0.18
CA VAL A 95 -5.66 1.87 0.95
C VAL A 95 -4.48 2.22 0.06
N SER A 96 -4.37 3.48 -0.37
CA SER A 96 -3.29 3.95 -1.22
C SER A 96 -2.14 4.55 -0.42
N MET A 97 -0.93 4.32 -0.90
CA MET A 97 0.29 4.98 -0.45
C MET A 97 0.89 5.79 -1.59
N ARG A 98 1.29 7.03 -1.30
CA ARG A 98 1.98 7.91 -2.25
C ARG A 98 3.11 8.70 -1.60
N ILE A 99 4.01 9.21 -2.44
CA ILE A 99 5.08 10.11 -2.01
C ILE A 99 4.74 11.53 -2.48
N ALA A 100 4.74 12.48 -1.55
CA ALA A 100 4.50 13.89 -1.78
C ALA A 100 5.71 14.73 -1.31
N TYR A 101 5.76 15.98 -1.77
CA TYR A 101 6.77 16.95 -1.37
C TYR A 101 6.12 18.26 -0.94
N ARG A 102 6.72 18.95 0.02
CA ARG A 102 6.30 20.29 0.41
C ARG A 102 6.55 21.34 -0.66
N ASP A 103 7.43 21.11 -1.62
CA ASP A 103 7.74 22.07 -2.68
C ASP A 103 7.57 21.45 -4.08
N SER A 104 7.20 22.29 -5.05
CA SER A 104 6.98 21.87 -6.43
C SER A 104 8.26 21.39 -7.11
N LYS A 105 9.43 21.79 -6.62
CA LYS A 105 10.75 21.38 -7.13
C LYS A 105 11.20 20.00 -6.62
N CYS A 106 10.44 19.35 -5.73
CA CYS A 106 10.77 18.04 -5.17
C CYS A 106 12.17 17.96 -4.53
N THR A 107 12.69 19.06 -3.99
CA THR A 107 14.03 19.16 -3.39
C THR A 107 14.03 18.99 -1.87
N GLY A 108 12.86 18.98 -1.24
CA GLY A 108 12.70 18.84 0.21
C GLY A 108 12.62 17.39 0.67
N GLN A 109 12.48 17.20 1.98
CA GLN A 109 12.24 15.88 2.58
C GLN A 109 10.97 15.25 1.99
N PRO A 110 11.04 13.99 1.53
CA PRO A 110 9.87 13.28 1.03
C PRO A 110 8.87 13.05 2.17
N ILE A 111 7.59 13.15 1.85
CA ILE A 111 6.49 12.87 2.77
C ILE A 111 5.73 11.69 2.20
N VAL A 112 5.58 10.65 3.00
CA VAL A 112 4.78 9.49 2.61
C VAL A 112 3.38 9.66 3.19
N ILE A 113 2.40 9.59 2.30
CA ILE A 113 0.98 9.76 2.62
C ILE A 113 0.29 8.43 2.39
N VAL A 114 -0.45 8.00 3.40
CA VAL A 114 -1.35 6.86 3.34
C VAL A 114 -2.78 7.37 3.46
N GLU A 115 -3.61 7.06 2.47
CA GLU A 115 -5.01 7.46 2.43
C GLU A 115 -5.92 6.28 2.08
N LEU A 116 -7.15 6.30 2.59
CA LEU A 116 -8.23 5.46 2.10
C LEU A 116 -8.79 6.13 0.84
N ARG A 117 -8.52 5.53 -0.31
CA ARG A 117 -8.82 6.11 -1.62
C ARG A 117 -10.27 5.83 -2.00
N HIS A 118 -10.98 6.88 -2.38
CA HIS A 118 -12.33 6.79 -2.93
C HIS A 118 -12.31 7.14 -4.43
N ALA A 119 -13.27 6.63 -5.20
CA ALA A 119 -13.41 6.94 -6.64
C ALA A 119 -13.58 8.44 -6.89
N HIS A 120 -14.21 9.15 -5.94
CA HIS A 120 -14.25 10.60 -5.88
C HIS A 120 -13.10 11.12 -5.01
N PRO A 121 -12.13 11.88 -5.56
CA PRO A 121 -10.96 12.35 -4.81
C PRO A 121 -11.29 13.16 -3.56
N ASP A 122 -12.39 13.93 -3.57
CA ASP A 122 -12.83 14.75 -2.44
C ASP A 122 -13.34 13.94 -1.25
N ASN A 123 -13.68 12.65 -1.46
CA ASN A 123 -14.11 11.72 -0.41
C ASN A 123 -12.96 10.84 0.10
N SER A 124 -11.75 10.97 -0.45
CA SER A 124 -10.60 10.23 0.05
C SER A 124 -10.21 10.73 1.46
N ILE A 125 -9.77 9.80 2.31
CA ILE A 125 -9.56 10.07 3.74
C ILE A 125 -8.12 9.78 4.09
N LEU A 126 -7.43 10.76 4.66
CA LEU A 126 -6.04 10.59 5.09
C LEU A 126 -6.02 9.74 6.36
N LEU A 127 -5.15 8.73 6.37
CA LEU A 127 -4.99 7.80 7.49
C LEU A 127 -3.68 8.06 8.21
N HIS A 128 -2.59 8.21 7.46
CA HIS A 128 -1.25 8.39 8.01
C HIS A 128 -0.43 9.31 7.14
N VAL A 129 0.36 10.18 7.75
CA VAL A 129 1.36 11.00 7.09
C VAL A 129 2.63 10.98 7.92
N SER A 130 3.72 10.53 7.32
CA SER A 130 5.02 10.42 7.99
C SER A 130 6.15 10.80 7.05
N PHE A 131 7.27 11.24 7.63
CA PHE A 131 8.52 11.44 6.90
C PHE A 131 9.39 10.17 6.88
N ASP A 132 9.04 9.15 7.67
CA ASP A 132 9.69 7.84 7.65
C ASP A 132 8.90 6.88 6.75
N GLY A 133 9.52 6.46 5.66
CA GLY A 133 8.92 5.51 4.73
C GLY A 133 8.69 4.12 5.32
N ALA A 134 9.50 3.69 6.30
CA ALA A 134 9.33 2.38 6.93
C ALA A 134 8.06 2.36 7.81
N ASP A 135 7.88 3.39 8.62
CA ASP A 135 6.67 3.59 9.42
C ASP A 135 5.43 3.73 8.53
N ALA A 136 5.49 4.57 7.49
CA ALA A 136 4.37 4.74 6.57
C ALA A 136 4.00 3.43 5.84
N ALA A 137 4.99 2.64 5.40
CA ALA A 137 4.75 1.35 4.76
C ALA A 137 4.13 0.33 5.74
N ALA A 138 4.55 0.33 7.01
CA ALA A 138 3.98 -0.53 8.04
C ALA A 138 2.51 -0.15 8.34
N ARG A 139 2.21 1.15 8.41
CA ARG A 139 0.86 1.68 8.61
C ARG A 139 -0.04 1.36 7.43
N TRP A 140 0.45 1.57 6.21
CA TRP A 140 -0.25 1.23 4.98
C TRP A 140 -0.66 -0.24 4.92
N ARG A 141 0.26 -1.17 5.18
CA ARG A 141 -0.04 -2.61 5.22
C ARG A 141 -1.01 -2.96 6.35
N SER A 142 -0.83 -2.38 7.53
CA SER A 142 -1.72 -2.62 8.68
C SER A 142 -3.15 -2.17 8.38
N TRP A 143 -3.33 -0.98 7.80
CA TRP A 143 -4.64 -0.47 7.38
C TRP A 143 -5.29 -1.34 6.31
N SER A 144 -4.54 -1.75 5.28
CA SER A 144 -5.03 -2.67 4.25
C SER A 144 -5.53 -3.99 4.84
N ASN A 145 -4.81 -4.54 5.82
CA ASN A 145 -5.20 -5.78 6.49
C ASN A 145 -6.41 -5.61 7.41
N VAL A 146 -6.44 -4.57 8.25
CA VAL A 146 -7.53 -4.34 9.21
C VAL A 146 -8.86 -4.06 8.52
N LEU A 147 -8.84 -3.26 7.45
CA LEU A 147 -10.03 -2.93 6.67
C LEU A 147 -10.38 -4.01 5.62
N ALA A 148 -9.54 -5.04 5.48
CA ALA A 148 -9.64 -6.05 4.43
C ALA A 148 -9.71 -5.47 3.00
N MET A 149 -9.04 -4.33 2.78
CA MET A 149 -9.04 -3.59 1.51
C MET A 149 -7.72 -3.82 0.76
N PRO A 150 -7.71 -3.73 -0.59
CA PRO A 150 -6.46 -3.88 -1.34
C PRO A 150 -5.46 -2.76 -1.01
N ALA A 151 -4.19 -3.15 -0.92
CA ALA A 151 -3.08 -2.22 -0.81
C ALA A 151 -2.75 -1.67 -2.21
N LEU A 152 -2.86 -0.35 -2.36
CA LEU A 152 -2.63 0.39 -3.59
C LEU A 152 -1.39 1.28 -3.45
N MET A 153 -0.68 1.49 -4.56
CA MET A 153 0.45 2.41 -4.63
C MET A 153 0.24 3.38 -5.79
N GLU A 154 0.31 4.68 -5.50
CA GLU A 154 0.18 5.76 -6.48
C GLU A 154 1.59 6.21 -6.90
N ASP A 155 1.86 6.18 -8.21
CA ASP A 155 3.10 6.65 -8.81
C ASP A 155 3.14 8.19 -8.83
N LYS A 156 4.31 8.77 -9.11
CA LYS A 156 4.50 10.22 -9.32
C LYS A 156 3.59 10.78 -10.43
N ASP A 157 3.21 9.92 -11.37
CA ASP A 157 2.38 10.25 -12.52
C ASP A 157 0.87 10.15 -12.19
N GLY A 158 0.52 9.78 -10.95
CA GLY A 158 -0.87 9.63 -10.47
C GLY A 158 -1.53 8.29 -10.84
N GLU A 159 -0.81 7.44 -11.56
CA GLU A 159 -1.22 6.06 -11.87
C GLU A 159 -1.26 5.22 -10.60
N VAL A 160 -2.36 4.51 -10.38
CA VAL A 160 -2.55 3.66 -9.20
C VAL A 160 -2.47 2.20 -9.58
N ARG A 161 -1.57 1.50 -8.89
CA ARG A 161 -1.31 0.07 -9.09
C ARG A 161 -1.56 -0.69 -7.80
N HIS A 162 -2.00 -1.94 -7.93
CA HIS A 162 -2.02 -2.86 -6.80
C HIS A 162 -0.59 -3.18 -6.37
N ALA A 163 -0.33 -3.11 -5.06
CA ALA A 163 0.96 -3.47 -4.51
C ALA A 163 1.18 -4.99 -4.45
N ASP A 164 0.11 -5.75 -4.24
CA ASP A 164 0.13 -7.21 -4.34
C ASP A 164 -0.32 -7.65 -5.72
N THR A 165 0.39 -8.61 -6.32
CA THR A 165 -0.14 -9.39 -7.44
C THR A 165 -1.14 -10.39 -6.87
N ARG A 166 -2.42 -10.03 -6.77
CA ARG A 166 -3.46 -10.94 -6.28
C ARG A 166 -4.10 -11.69 -7.45
N LEU A 167 -4.21 -13.01 -7.34
CA LEU A 167 -5.01 -13.86 -8.23
C LEU A 167 -6.30 -14.22 -7.47
N GLY A 168 -7.36 -13.43 -7.67
CA GLY A 168 -8.58 -13.54 -6.88
C GLY A 168 -8.37 -13.13 -5.42
N SER A 169 -8.74 -14.00 -4.47
CA SER A 169 -8.51 -13.79 -3.02
C SER A 169 -7.12 -14.20 -2.55
N MET A 170 -6.27 -14.74 -3.44
CA MET A 170 -4.96 -15.27 -3.11
C MET A 170 -3.87 -14.26 -3.46
N ILE A 171 -3.02 -13.93 -2.48
CA ILE A 171 -1.79 -13.16 -2.72
C ILE A 171 -0.81 -14.10 -3.41
N VAL A 172 -0.43 -13.78 -4.65
CA VAL A 172 0.61 -14.51 -5.38
C VAL A 172 1.95 -13.95 -4.93
N GLY A 173 2.61 -14.67 -4.03
CA GLY A 173 4.02 -14.43 -3.72
C GLY A 173 4.94 -15.08 -4.75
N ASP A 174 6.22 -14.72 -4.70
CA ASP A 174 7.25 -15.45 -5.44
C ASP A 174 7.21 -16.94 -5.08
N PRO A 175 7.42 -17.85 -6.05
CA PRO A 175 7.40 -19.29 -5.79
C PRO A 175 8.45 -19.64 -4.73
N GLN A 176 8.00 -19.93 -3.51
CA GLN A 176 8.89 -20.36 -2.43
C GLN A 176 9.46 -21.73 -2.78
N PRO A 177 10.79 -21.91 -2.81
CA PRO A 177 11.37 -23.23 -3.00
C PRO A 177 10.87 -24.15 -1.89
N HIS A 178 10.26 -25.27 -2.26
CA HIS A 178 9.77 -26.27 -1.32
C HIS A 178 10.90 -26.65 -0.35
N ARG A 179 10.60 -26.71 0.96
CA ARG A 179 11.54 -26.97 2.06
C ARG A 179 12.28 -28.34 1.98
N GLY A 180 12.10 -29.09 0.89
CA GLY A 180 12.73 -30.38 0.59
C GLY A 180 13.58 -30.42 -0.68
N ALA A 181 13.82 -29.29 -1.36
CA ALA A 181 14.82 -29.21 -2.43
C ALA A 181 16.23 -29.21 -1.84
N SER A 182 16.59 -30.35 -1.23
CA SER A 182 17.95 -30.63 -0.81
C SER A 182 18.86 -30.62 -2.03
N LEU A 183 20.04 -29.99 -1.90
CA LEU A 183 21.13 -30.10 -2.88
C LEU A 183 21.59 -31.56 -3.11
N LEU A 184 21.06 -32.52 -2.36
CA LEU A 184 21.30 -33.95 -2.50
C LEU A 184 20.27 -34.69 -3.37
N THR A 185 19.17 -34.07 -3.80
CA THR A 185 18.15 -34.75 -4.64
C THR A 185 18.70 -35.10 -6.03
N ASP A 186 19.79 -34.44 -6.46
CA ASP A 186 20.48 -34.72 -7.71
C ASP A 186 21.53 -35.85 -7.60
N ARG A 187 21.74 -36.38 -6.39
CA ARG A 187 22.61 -37.55 -6.19
C ARG A 187 21.75 -38.80 -6.20
N ARG A 188 21.74 -39.51 -7.34
CA ARG A 188 21.24 -40.89 -7.41
C ARG A 188 21.91 -41.70 -6.28
N PRO A 189 21.16 -42.24 -5.31
CA PRO A 189 21.76 -43.02 -4.23
C PRO A 189 22.45 -44.24 -4.84
N GLN A 190 23.78 -44.26 -4.74
CA GLN A 190 24.65 -45.37 -5.15
C GLN A 190 24.54 -46.51 -4.12
N SER A 191 23.33 -47.01 -3.85
CA SER A 191 23.12 -48.17 -2.97
C SER A 191 22.84 -49.47 -3.72
N PHE A 192 22.79 -49.43 -5.05
CA PHE A 192 22.78 -50.65 -5.88
C PHE A 192 24.18 -50.93 -6.38
N GLY A 193 24.99 -51.59 -5.55
CA GLY A 193 26.15 -52.32 -6.02
C GLY A 193 25.72 -53.43 -6.99
N TYR A 194 26.64 -53.83 -7.87
CA TYR A 194 26.50 -54.69 -9.06
C TYR A 194 25.86 -56.09 -8.85
N THR A 195 25.32 -56.43 -7.68
CA THR A 195 24.84 -57.78 -7.32
C THR A 195 23.37 -57.88 -6.95
N GLY A 196 22.57 -56.79 -7.08
CA GLY A 196 21.11 -56.88 -7.07
C GLY A 196 20.44 -57.46 -5.81
N ARG A 197 21.12 -57.48 -4.65
CA ARG A 197 20.53 -57.93 -3.38
C ARG A 197 20.33 -56.75 -2.43
N PRO A 198 19.13 -56.55 -1.85
CA PRO A 198 18.92 -55.52 -0.84
C PRO A 198 19.75 -55.86 0.41
N ARG A 199 20.54 -54.89 0.90
CA ARG A 199 21.07 -54.98 2.26
C ARG A 199 19.89 -54.86 3.21
N HIS A 200 19.67 -55.92 3.98
CA HIS A 200 18.68 -55.98 5.05
C HIS A 200 18.79 -54.75 5.94
N TYR A 201 17.68 -54.02 6.08
CA TYR A 201 17.54 -52.95 7.05
C TYR A 201 17.34 -53.60 8.43
N ALA A 202 18.44 -53.79 9.15
CA ALA A 202 18.44 -53.78 10.60
C ALA A 202 19.10 -52.45 10.97
N GLU A 203 18.52 -51.57 11.79
CA GLU A 203 18.08 -51.82 13.15
C GLU A 203 17.38 -50.54 13.65
N ARG A 204 16.29 -50.72 14.42
CA ARG A 204 15.49 -49.73 15.17
C ARG A 204 15.83 -48.23 15.03
N VAL A 205 14.88 -47.48 14.47
CA VAL A 205 14.70 -46.06 14.81
C VAL A 205 14.21 -45.98 16.26
N VAL A 206 15.13 -45.72 17.19
CA VAL A 206 14.78 -45.27 18.54
C VAL A 206 14.47 -43.78 18.45
N THR A 207 13.18 -43.44 18.44
CA THR A 207 12.69 -42.08 18.64
C THR A 207 12.92 -41.70 20.10
N GLY A 208 14.02 -41.00 20.41
CA GLY A 208 14.24 -40.52 21.77
C GLY A 208 15.70 -40.29 22.14
N GLY A 209 16.38 -39.35 21.47
CA GLY A 209 17.68 -38.85 21.91
C GLY A 209 17.80 -37.38 21.55
N ARG A 210 17.71 -36.50 22.55
CA ARG A 210 18.01 -35.06 22.42
C ARG A 210 19.47 -34.91 21.93
N PRO A 211 19.77 -33.92 21.06
CA PRO A 211 21.15 -33.69 20.65
C PRO A 211 21.96 -33.18 21.85
N VAL A 212 23.05 -33.87 22.18
CA VAL A 212 24.07 -33.35 23.07
C VAL A 212 24.82 -32.25 22.33
N ALA A 213 24.68 -31.03 22.85
CA ALA A 213 25.52 -29.92 22.47
C ALA A 213 26.89 -30.04 23.18
N TYR A 214 27.91 -29.55 22.46
CA TYR A 214 29.25 -29.14 22.90
C TYR A 214 30.43 -30.13 22.88
N CYS A 215 31.39 -29.70 22.04
CA CYS A 215 32.85 -29.70 22.21
C CYS A 215 33.61 -31.04 22.26
N GLN A 216 34.36 -31.34 21.20
CA GLN A 216 35.82 -31.12 21.19
C GLN A 216 36.42 -31.50 19.83
N GLY A 217 37.09 -30.53 19.21
CA GLY A 217 38.08 -30.83 18.18
C GLY A 217 39.28 -31.51 18.85
N SER A 218 39.62 -32.70 18.37
CA SER A 218 40.93 -33.29 18.55
C SER A 218 41.73 -33.01 17.28
N ILE A 219 42.78 -32.20 17.41
CA ILE A 219 43.87 -32.15 16.44
C ILE A 219 44.81 -33.31 16.76
N ILE A 220 45.25 -33.94 15.67
CA ILE A 220 46.02 -35.17 15.54
C ILE A 220 47.50 -34.95 15.93
N SER A 221 48.10 -35.99 16.53
CA SER A 221 49.54 -36.33 16.73
C SER A 221 50.39 -36.34 15.43
N PRO A 222 51.68 -36.76 15.38
CA PRO A 222 52.67 -37.09 16.41
C PRO A 222 53.85 -36.10 16.52
#